data_AF-A0A256BES9-F1
#
_entry.id   AF-A0A256BES9-F1
#
_cell.length_a   1.000
_cell.length_b   1.000
_cell.length_c   1.000
_cell.angle_alpha   90.00
_cell.angle_beta   90.00
_cell.angle_gamma   90.00
#
_symmetry.space_group_name_H-M   'P 1'
#
loop_
_entity.id
_entity.type
_entity.pdbx_description
1 polymer ?
#
loop_
_entity_poly.entity_id
_entity_poly.type
_entity_poly.pdbx_seq_one_letter_code
_entity_poly.pdbx_strand_id
1 'polypeptide(L)'
;MEELLELKGFLLGGNIHEALLLVEEMTEMSKDDKLNKISSFAKILLLHLIKRQAEGRTTRSWDASIENAVYEIQKTNRRRKAGGNYLSIEELREAISDAYRVALSGAAAEAFGGCYTVSQLAAMVDRNAIIDQAITLILADSE
;
A
#
# COMPACT_ATOMS: atom_id res chain seq x y z
N MET A 1 22.21 -9.79 -4.82
CA MET A 1 23.61 -9.71 -5.34
C MET A 1 24.07 -11.09 -5.80
N GLU A 2 23.66 -12.14 -5.10
CA GLU A 2 23.86 -13.55 -5.47
C GLU A 2 23.04 -13.98 -6.70
N GLU A 3 21.74 -13.64 -6.77
CA GLU A 3 20.88 -13.98 -7.93
C GLU A 3 21.38 -13.35 -9.25
N LEU A 4 21.97 -12.14 -9.21
CA LEU A 4 22.54 -11.51 -10.41
C LEU A 4 23.81 -12.23 -10.89
N LEU A 5 24.57 -12.82 -9.97
CA LEU A 5 25.75 -13.63 -10.32
C LEU A 5 25.32 -14.98 -10.90
N GLU A 6 24.27 -15.58 -10.34
CA GLU A 6 23.66 -16.81 -10.84
C GLU A 6 23.06 -16.62 -12.23
N LEU A 7 22.29 -15.53 -12.43
CA LEU A 7 21.78 -15.13 -13.74
C LEU A 7 22.91 -14.96 -14.77
N LYS A 8 23.99 -14.28 -14.38
CA LYS A 8 25.18 -14.17 -15.25
C LYS A 8 25.77 -15.54 -15.58
N GLY A 9 25.80 -16.47 -14.63
CA GLY A 9 26.23 -17.85 -14.82
C GLY A 9 25.39 -18.59 -15.87
N PHE A 10 24.06 -18.55 -15.72
CA PHE A 10 23.14 -19.17 -16.70
C PHE A 10 23.29 -18.56 -18.10
N LEU A 11 23.40 -17.24 -18.20
CA LEU A 11 23.59 -16.55 -19.48
C LEU A 11 24.90 -16.93 -20.16
N LEU A 12 26.02 -16.99 -19.41
CA LEU A 12 27.31 -17.42 -19.95
C LEU A 12 27.34 -18.91 -20.32
N GLY A 13 26.57 -19.74 -19.61
CA GLY A 13 26.42 -21.17 -19.89
C GLY A 13 25.48 -21.50 -21.04
N GLY A 14 24.77 -20.52 -21.60
CA GLY A 14 23.73 -20.74 -22.62
C GLY A 14 22.43 -21.35 -22.08
N ASN A 15 22.26 -21.40 -20.75
CA ASN A 15 21.09 -21.92 -20.06
C ASN A 15 19.99 -20.85 -20.03
N ILE A 16 19.45 -20.54 -21.21
CA ILE A 16 18.51 -19.42 -21.39
C ILE A 16 17.20 -19.66 -20.65
N HIS A 17 16.73 -20.91 -20.56
CA HIS A 17 15.48 -21.23 -19.88
C HIS A 17 15.57 -20.95 -18.37
N GLU A 18 16.63 -21.42 -17.73
CA GLU A 18 16.93 -21.20 -16.32
C GLU A 18 17.16 -19.70 -16.03
N ALA A 19 17.84 -19.00 -16.93
CA ALA A 19 17.99 -17.54 -16.83
C ALA A 19 16.65 -16.80 -16.85
N LEU A 20 15.70 -17.24 -17.69
CA LEU A 20 14.37 -16.62 -17.77
C LEU A 20 13.55 -16.90 -16.51
N LEU A 21 13.56 -18.14 -16.00
CA LEU A 21 12.89 -18.50 -14.75
C LEU A 21 13.39 -17.64 -13.57
N LEU A 22 14.71 -17.49 -13.43
CA LEU A 22 15.29 -16.66 -12.37
C LEU A 22 14.88 -15.19 -12.51
N VAL A 23 14.78 -14.66 -13.73
CA VAL A 23 14.30 -13.29 -13.96
C VAL A 23 12.83 -13.13 -13.55
N GLU A 24 11.98 -14.12 -13.83
CA GLU A 24 10.58 -14.12 -13.40
C GLU A 24 10.48 -14.11 -11.86
N GLU A 25 11.19 -15.01 -11.18
CA GLU A 25 11.22 -15.08 -9.72
C GLU A 25 11.72 -13.77 -9.08
N MET A 26 12.84 -13.21 -9.58
CA MET A 26 13.35 -11.93 -9.11
C MET A 26 12.36 -10.77 -9.35
N THR A 27 11.60 -10.84 -10.44
CA THR A 27 10.58 -9.83 -10.77
C THR A 27 9.39 -9.92 -9.81
N GLU A 28 8.93 -11.14 -9.51
CA GLU A 28 7.88 -11.39 -8.53
C GLU A 28 8.30 -10.91 -7.13
N MET A 29 9.48 -11.32 -6.66
CA MET A 29 10.02 -10.86 -5.38
C MET A 29 10.11 -9.34 -5.28
N SER A 30 10.60 -8.68 -6.35
CA SER A 30 10.71 -7.22 -6.36
C SER A 30 9.33 -6.55 -6.28
N LYS A 31 8.31 -7.13 -6.91
CA LYS A 31 6.94 -6.63 -6.87
C LYS A 31 6.31 -6.84 -5.49
N ASP A 32 6.49 -8.01 -4.89
CA ASP A 32 6.02 -8.34 -3.55
C ASP A 32 6.61 -7.41 -2.48
N ASP A 33 7.89 -7.05 -2.58
CA ASP A 33 8.50 -6.05 -1.70
C ASP A 33 7.81 -4.69 -1.78
N LYS A 34 7.42 -4.26 -2.99
CA LYS A 34 6.66 -3.00 -3.16
C LYS A 34 5.26 -3.12 -2.59
N LEU A 35 4.57 -4.22 -2.87
CA LEU A 35 3.24 -4.51 -2.34
C LEU A 35 3.24 -4.49 -0.81
N ASN A 36 4.15 -5.21 -0.17
CA ASN A 36 4.26 -5.28 1.28
C ASN A 36 4.48 -3.90 1.92
N LYS A 37 5.34 -3.08 1.30
CA LYS A 37 5.61 -1.73 1.78
C LYS A 37 4.41 -0.81 1.59
N ILE A 38 3.76 -0.84 0.43
CA ILE A 38 2.55 -0.06 0.15
C ILE A 38 1.43 -0.46 1.10
N SER A 39 1.18 -1.77 1.28
CA SER A 39 0.18 -2.29 2.21
C SER A 39 0.42 -1.86 3.65
N SER A 40 1.67 -1.70 4.08
CA SER A 40 2.00 -1.20 5.42
C SER A 40 1.59 0.26 5.61
N PHE A 41 1.84 1.12 4.62
CA PHE A 41 1.38 2.51 4.66
C PHE A 41 -0.13 2.66 4.43
N ALA A 42 -0.72 1.79 3.60
CA ALA A 42 -2.16 1.76 3.39
C ALA A 42 -2.92 1.48 4.69
N LYS A 43 -2.39 0.61 5.57
CA LYS A 43 -2.96 0.38 6.91
C LYS A 43 -3.03 1.68 7.72
N ILE A 44 -1.96 2.47 7.72
CA ILE A 44 -1.88 3.75 8.44
C ILE A 44 -2.84 4.78 7.83
N LEU A 45 -2.81 4.92 6.51
CA LEU A 45 -3.70 5.82 5.78
C LEU A 45 -5.17 5.53 6.10
N LEU A 46 -5.58 4.27 5.92
CA LEU A 46 -6.96 3.84 6.16
C LEU A 46 -7.36 3.98 7.62
N LEU A 47 -6.46 3.70 8.57
CA LEU A 47 -6.74 3.86 9.99
C LEU A 47 -7.17 5.31 10.29
N HIS A 48 -6.43 6.29 9.78
CA HIS A 48 -6.75 7.69 10.01
C HIS A 48 -7.99 8.16 9.22
N LEU A 49 -8.21 7.65 8.01
CA LEU A 49 -9.43 7.95 7.25
C LEU A 49 -10.69 7.38 7.92
N ILE A 50 -10.62 6.15 8.45
CA ILE A 50 -11.70 5.52 9.22
C ILE A 50 -12.01 6.37 10.46
N LYS A 51 -11.00 6.78 11.22
CA LYS A 51 -11.18 7.66 12.39
C LYS A 51 -11.81 8.99 12.01
N ARG A 52 -11.35 9.59 10.90
CA ARG A 52 -11.89 10.87 10.40
C ARG A 52 -13.38 10.74 10.05
N GLN A 53 -13.76 9.69 9.34
CA GLN A 53 -15.15 9.47 8.95
C GLN A 53 -16.03 9.13 10.16
N ALA A 54 -15.56 8.23 11.04
CA ALA A 54 -16.33 7.82 12.22
C ALA A 54 -16.54 8.97 13.21
N GLU A 55 -15.50 9.77 13.48
CA GLU A 55 -15.57 10.86 14.46
C GLU A 55 -16.06 12.19 13.88
N GLY A 56 -16.21 12.30 12.55
CA GLY A 56 -16.63 13.53 11.88
C GLY A 56 -15.67 14.70 12.07
N ARG A 57 -14.40 14.43 12.42
CA ARG A 57 -13.37 15.43 12.69
C ARG A 57 -11.98 14.91 12.32
N THR A 58 -10.99 15.78 12.34
CA THR A 58 -9.59 15.38 12.19
C THR A 58 -8.69 16.15 13.14
N THR A 59 -7.43 15.72 13.26
CA THR A 59 -6.41 16.42 14.04
C THR A 59 -5.19 16.65 13.14
N ARG A 60 -4.39 17.67 13.46
CA ARG A 60 -3.15 17.96 12.73
C ARG A 60 -2.20 16.75 12.67
N SER A 61 -2.19 15.93 13.71
CA SER A 61 -1.40 14.69 13.74
C SER A 61 -1.94 13.61 12.80
N TRP A 62 -3.27 13.50 12.65
CA TRP A 62 -3.85 12.55 11.70
C TRP A 62 -3.64 13.02 10.26
N ASP A 63 -3.77 14.33 10.01
CA ASP A 63 -3.50 14.93 8.70
C ASP A 63 -2.06 14.66 8.27
N ALA A 64 -1.09 14.93 9.15
CA ALA A 64 0.32 14.66 8.90
C ALA A 64 0.60 13.16 8.66
N SER A 65 -0.05 12.25 9.40
CA SER A 65 0.09 10.81 9.16
C SER A 65 -0.49 10.38 7.82
N ILE A 66 -1.63 10.97 7.42
CA ILE A 66 -2.25 10.72 6.10
C ILE A 66 -1.31 11.19 5.00
N GLU A 67 -0.82 12.43 5.06
CA GLU A 67 0.11 13.00 4.08
C GLU A 67 1.39 12.16 3.96
N ASN A 68 1.98 11.78 5.09
CA ASN A 68 3.18 10.96 5.10
C ASN A 68 2.94 9.56 4.50
N ALA A 69 1.81 8.92 4.83
CA ALA A 69 1.47 7.61 4.26
C ALA A 69 1.25 7.70 2.75
N VAL A 70 0.53 8.73 2.28
CA VAL A 70 0.32 9.00 0.85
C VAL A 70 1.66 9.19 0.13
N TYR A 71 2.53 10.05 0.67
CA TYR A 71 3.86 10.30 0.09
C TYR A 71 4.70 9.02 -0.01
N GLU A 72 4.75 8.20 1.04
CA GLU A 72 5.53 6.96 1.02
C GLU A 72 4.93 5.89 0.08
N ILE A 73 3.60 5.84 -0.09
CA ILE A 73 2.95 4.99 -1.11
C ILE A 73 3.35 5.47 -2.51
N GLN A 74 3.18 6.76 -2.81
CA GLN A 74 3.53 7.34 -4.11
C GLN A 74 5.01 7.11 -4.45
N LYS A 75 5.91 7.41 -3.51
CA LYS A 75 7.35 7.20 -3.63
C LYS A 75 7.72 5.73 -3.83
N THR A 76 7.04 4.81 -3.15
CA THR A 76 7.28 3.37 -3.28
C THR A 76 6.78 2.85 -4.63
N ASN A 77 5.64 3.34 -5.10
CA ASN A 77 5.03 2.90 -6.35
C ASN A 77 5.70 3.52 -7.59
N ARG A 78 6.34 4.68 -7.49
CA ARG A 78 6.97 5.36 -8.63
C ARG A 78 8.22 4.64 -9.15
N ARG A 79 8.27 4.40 -10.47
CA ARG A 79 9.48 3.90 -11.16
C ARG A 79 10.47 5.05 -11.41
N ARG A 80 11.69 4.93 -10.91
CA ARG A 80 12.70 6.01 -10.98
C ARG A 80 13.31 6.25 -12.36
N LYS A 81 13.45 5.21 -13.19
CA LYS A 81 14.17 5.28 -14.47
C LYS A 81 13.29 5.13 -15.71
N ALA A 82 12.18 4.41 -15.61
CA ALA A 82 11.33 4.07 -16.76
C ALA A 82 10.10 4.97 -16.91
N GLY A 83 9.85 5.89 -15.97
CA GLY A 83 8.55 6.56 -15.83
C GLY A 83 7.44 5.59 -15.39
N GLY A 84 6.30 6.12 -14.98
CA GLY A 84 5.15 5.33 -14.52
C GLY A 84 5.32 4.68 -13.14
N ASN A 85 4.45 3.71 -12.85
CA ASN A 85 4.32 3.06 -11.54
C ASN A 85 4.61 1.55 -11.61
N TYR A 86 5.00 0.95 -10.48
CA TYR A 86 5.21 -0.50 -10.35
C TYR A 86 3.88 -1.24 -10.44
N LEU A 87 2.88 -0.77 -9.69
CA LEU A 87 1.53 -1.30 -9.65
C LEU A 87 0.61 -0.53 -10.59
N SER A 88 -0.33 -1.26 -11.21
CA SER A 88 -1.50 -0.65 -11.86
C SER A 88 -2.44 -0.01 -10.82
N ILE A 89 -3.45 0.73 -11.29
CA ILE A 89 -4.46 1.33 -10.40
C ILE A 89 -5.29 0.23 -9.71
N GLU A 90 -5.59 -0.85 -10.42
CA GLU A 90 -6.33 -2.01 -9.93
C GLU A 90 -5.55 -2.73 -8.83
N GLU A 91 -4.26 -3.03 -9.08
CA GLU A 91 -3.38 -3.68 -8.09
C GLU A 91 -3.18 -2.80 -6.85
N LEU A 92 -3.06 -1.48 -7.04
CA LEU A 92 -2.98 -0.53 -5.93
C LEU A 92 -4.28 -0.52 -5.12
N ARG A 93 -5.45 -0.52 -5.78
CA ARG A 93 -6.75 -0.59 -5.11
C ARG A 93 -6.92 -1.89 -4.35
N GLU A 94 -6.48 -3.01 -4.89
CA GLU A 94 -6.48 -4.30 -4.22
C GLU A 94 -5.62 -4.27 -2.94
N ALA A 95 -4.37 -3.81 -3.04
CA ALA A 95 -3.47 -3.69 -1.88
C ALA A 95 -4.06 -2.80 -0.76
N ILE A 96 -4.73 -1.70 -1.12
CA ILE A 96 -5.43 -0.84 -0.15
C ILE A 96 -6.66 -1.55 0.43
N SER A 97 -7.46 -2.19 -0.41
CA SER A 97 -8.66 -2.95 0.00
C SER A 97 -8.31 -4.04 1.02
N ASP A 98 -7.20 -4.75 0.83
CA ASP A 98 -6.72 -5.81 1.72
C ASP A 98 -6.24 -5.28 3.07
N ALA A 99 -5.65 -4.08 3.08
CA ALA A 99 -5.23 -3.40 4.30
C ALA A 99 -6.41 -2.95 5.18
N TYR A 100 -7.62 -2.81 4.62
CA TYR A 100 -8.79 -2.25 5.30
C TYR A 100 -9.14 -2.98 6.60
N ARG A 101 -9.15 -4.32 6.59
CA ARG A 101 -9.55 -5.10 7.78
C ARG A 101 -8.62 -4.82 8.97
N VAL A 102 -7.32 -4.71 8.71
CA VAL A 102 -6.32 -4.42 9.75
C VAL A 102 -6.44 -2.97 10.22
N ALA A 103 -6.62 -2.04 9.28
CA ALA A 103 -6.81 -0.62 9.57
C ALA A 103 -8.05 -0.37 10.43
N LEU A 104 -9.16 -1.05 10.15
CA LEU A 104 -10.40 -0.95 10.91
C LEU A 104 -10.23 -1.45 12.34
N SER A 105 -9.51 -2.55 12.56
CA SER A 105 -9.19 -3.03 13.91
C SER A 105 -8.36 -2.02 14.69
N GLY A 106 -7.35 -1.41 14.06
CA GLY A 106 -6.57 -0.35 14.69
C GLY A 106 -7.39 0.91 14.97
N ALA A 107 -8.24 1.31 14.02
CA ALA A 107 -9.14 2.44 14.20
C ALA A 107 -10.14 2.19 15.32
N ALA A 108 -10.68 0.98 15.50
CA ALA A 108 -11.57 0.65 16.61
C ALA A 108 -10.89 0.80 17.97
N ALA A 109 -9.58 0.50 18.06
CA ALA A 109 -8.82 0.68 19.29
C ALA A 109 -8.52 2.16 19.62
N GLU A 110 -8.49 3.04 18.62
CA GLU A 110 -8.10 4.44 18.80
C GLU A 110 -9.25 5.45 18.71
N ALA A 111 -10.24 5.18 17.85
CA ALA A 111 -11.37 6.06 17.60
C ALA A 111 -12.20 6.21 18.87
N PHE A 112 -12.61 7.44 19.19
CA PHE A 112 -13.39 7.73 20.39
C PHE A 112 -12.75 7.19 21.70
N GLY A 113 -11.42 7.02 21.72
CA GLY A 113 -10.72 6.42 22.85
C GLY A 113 -10.92 4.91 23.03
N GLY A 114 -11.29 4.20 21.97
CA GLY A 114 -11.40 2.74 21.98
C GLY A 114 -12.74 2.20 22.49
N CYS A 115 -13.80 3.01 22.49
CA CYS A 115 -15.08 2.63 23.09
C CYS A 115 -15.95 1.71 22.21
N TYR A 116 -15.64 1.60 20.92
CA TYR A 116 -16.39 0.79 19.97
C TYR A 116 -15.62 -0.49 19.59
N THR A 117 -16.36 -1.59 19.42
CA THR A 117 -15.81 -2.79 18.78
C THR A 117 -15.56 -2.56 17.30
N VAL A 118 -14.79 -3.45 16.67
CA VAL A 118 -14.55 -3.44 15.22
C VAL A 118 -15.87 -3.44 14.43
N SER A 119 -16.85 -4.26 14.84
CA SER A 119 -18.14 -4.35 14.15
C SER A 119 -19.01 -3.11 14.35
N GLN A 120 -18.98 -2.50 15.54
CA GLN A 120 -19.69 -1.25 15.80
C GLN A 120 -19.09 -0.11 14.98
N LEU A 121 -17.76 0.02 14.96
CA LEU A 121 -17.10 1.05 14.16
C LEU A 121 -17.33 0.83 12.66
N ALA A 122 -17.32 -0.43 12.19
CA ALA A 122 -17.61 -0.78 10.80
C ALA A 122 -18.99 -0.27 10.35
N ALA A 123 -19.98 -0.29 11.24
CA ALA A 123 -21.34 0.18 10.94
C ALA A 123 -21.45 1.71 10.87
N MET A 124 -20.43 2.45 11.35
CA MET A 124 -20.39 3.91 11.34
C MET A 124 -19.72 4.48 10.10
N VAL A 125 -19.07 3.64 9.29
CA VAL A 125 -18.22 4.07 8.17
C VAL A 125 -18.61 3.38 6.87
N ASP A 126 -18.36 4.07 5.75
CA ASP A 126 -18.49 3.51 4.43
C ASP A 126 -17.12 3.06 3.92
N ARG A 127 -16.93 1.74 3.90
CA ARG A 127 -15.71 1.10 3.41
C ARG A 127 -15.32 1.56 2.00
N ASN A 128 -16.28 1.64 1.09
CA ASN A 128 -16.01 1.96 -0.30
C ASN A 128 -15.61 3.44 -0.42
N ALA A 129 -16.34 4.33 0.25
CA ALA A 129 -16.00 5.76 0.28
C ALA A 129 -14.58 6.01 0.83
N ILE A 130 -14.17 5.27 1.88
CA ILE A 130 -12.81 5.37 2.44
C ILE A 130 -11.76 4.88 1.45
N ILE A 131 -11.97 3.75 0.78
CA ILE A 131 -11.03 3.22 -0.21
C ILE A 131 -10.91 4.17 -1.40
N ASP A 132 -12.04 4.72 -1.87
CA ASP A 132 -12.09 5.69 -2.97
C ASP A 132 -11.35 6.99 -2.60
N GLN A 133 -11.53 7.47 -1.37
CA GLN A 133 -10.79 8.61 -0.85
C GLN A 133 -9.28 8.33 -0.78
N ALA A 134 -8.87 7.16 -0.28
CA ALA A 134 -7.47 6.78 -0.22
C ALA A 134 -6.83 6.75 -1.62
N ILE A 135 -7.50 6.14 -2.60
CA ILE A 135 -7.06 6.13 -3.99
C ILE A 135 -6.95 7.54 -4.56
N THR A 136 -7.96 8.39 -4.33
CA THR A 136 -7.95 9.78 -4.79
C THR A 136 -6.75 10.55 -4.24
N LEU A 137 -6.46 10.40 -2.94
CA LEU A 137 -5.30 11.04 -2.31
C LEU A 137 -3.97 10.55 -2.89
N ILE A 138 -3.86 9.25 -3.19
CA ILE A 138 -2.63 8.68 -3.74
C ILE A 138 -2.42 9.07 -5.21
N LEU A 139 -3.50 9.22 -5.98
CA LEU A 139 -3.44 9.59 -7.39
C LEU A 139 -3.41 11.11 -7.63
N ALA A 140 -3.69 11.91 -6.61
CA ALA A 140 -3.53 13.36 -6.70
C ALA A 140 -2.06 13.72 -6.97
N ASP A 141 -1.83 14.57 -7.96
CA ASP A 141 -0.49 15.07 -8.26
C ASP A 141 0.07 15.80 -7.05
N SER A 142 1.27 15.41 -6.62
CA SER A 142 2.05 16.18 -5.66
C SER A 142 2.57 17.42 -6.39
N GLU A 143 1.92 18.57 -6.21
CA GLU A 143 2.47 19.87 -6.63
C GLU A 143 3.85 20.15 -5.98
#